data_AF-M3GKR5-F1
#
_entry.id   AF-M3GKR5-F1
#
_cell.length_a   1.000
_cell.length_b   1.000
_cell.length_c   1.000
_cell.angle_alpha   90.00
_cell.angle_beta   90.00
_cell.angle_gamma   90.00
#
_symmetry.space_group_name_H-M   'P 1'
#
loop_
_entity.id
_entity.type
_entity.pdbx_description
1 polymer ?
#
loop_
_entity_poly.entity_id
_entity_poly.type
_entity_poly.pdbx_seq_one_letter_code
_entity_poly.pdbx_strand_id
1 'polypeptide(L)'
;MKTITKKNDPKHLAEDEISYYYSLLQEELTEFDCGELCKPDNDGIPFCCIADNAVPTLYRSEFSMLQKRTDLWKVWSPETETDKKMLSEYDSKETLFCECKGIQFCERENRSISCRTFPLEPYLDTRGVLVGLVFMKEFTGKCPLTLRAKDIRQEFIDSHLF
;
A
#
# COMPACT_ATOMS: atom_id res chain seq x y z
N MET A 1 -26.30 -26.11 7.10
CA MET A 1 -25.58 -24.90 7.54
C MET A 1 -25.35 -24.02 6.32
N LYS A 2 -25.90 -22.81 6.30
CA LYS A 2 -25.81 -21.90 5.15
C LYS A 2 -24.36 -21.44 5.02
N THR A 3 -23.72 -21.72 3.90
CA THR A 3 -22.43 -21.14 3.50
C THR A 3 -22.67 -19.65 3.32
N ILE A 4 -22.33 -18.86 4.34
CA ILE A 4 -22.33 -17.41 4.22
C ILE A 4 -21.14 -17.09 3.32
N THR A 5 -21.41 -16.88 2.04
CA THR A 5 -20.47 -16.29 1.10
C THR A 5 -19.97 -14.99 1.71
N LYS A 6 -18.67 -14.94 2.06
CA LYS A 6 -17.90 -13.78 2.55
C LYS A 6 -17.82 -12.63 1.53
N LYS A 7 -18.83 -12.45 0.68
CA LYS A 7 -18.79 -11.55 -0.48
C LYS A 7 -18.97 -10.06 -0.13
N ASN A 8 -19.16 -9.73 1.15
CA ASN A 8 -19.62 -8.41 1.58
C ASN A 8 -18.73 -7.75 2.64
N ASP A 9 -17.52 -8.27 2.91
CA ASP A 9 -16.54 -7.48 3.68
C ASP A 9 -15.71 -6.67 2.67
N PRO A 10 -15.87 -5.34 2.58
CA PRO A 10 -15.11 -4.51 1.65
C PRO A 10 -13.60 -4.55 1.92
N LYS A 11 -13.17 -5.07 3.09
CA LYS A 11 -11.75 -5.28 3.42
C LYS A 11 -11.23 -6.66 2.98
N HIS A 12 -12.07 -7.55 2.45
CA HIS A 12 -11.65 -8.84 1.94
C HIS A 12 -11.59 -8.81 0.41
N LEU A 13 -10.38 -8.81 -0.14
CA LEU A 13 -10.16 -8.98 -1.58
C LEU A 13 -9.73 -10.42 -1.88
N ALA A 14 -10.32 -11.05 -2.89
CA ALA A 14 -9.90 -12.35 -3.37
C ALA A 14 -8.60 -12.26 -4.23
N GLU A 15 -7.90 -13.39 -4.46
CA GLU A 15 -6.63 -13.39 -5.22
C GLU A 15 -6.80 -12.91 -6.68
N ASP A 16 -7.97 -13.13 -7.28
CA ASP A 16 -8.33 -12.64 -8.63
C ASP A 16 -8.56 -11.12 -8.65
N GLU A 17 -9.24 -10.59 -7.64
CA GLU A 17 -9.41 -9.13 -7.46
C GLU A 17 -8.05 -8.45 -7.23
N ILE A 18 -7.17 -9.04 -6.41
CA ILE A 18 -5.81 -8.56 -6.22
C ILE A 18 -5.02 -8.60 -7.53
N SER A 19 -5.13 -9.69 -8.29
CA SER A 19 -4.43 -9.81 -9.58
C SER A 19 -4.91 -8.73 -10.57
N TYR A 20 -6.21 -8.41 -10.55
CA TYR A 20 -6.77 -7.31 -11.32
C TYR A 20 -6.20 -5.96 -10.87
N TYR A 21 -6.17 -5.66 -9.57
CA TYR A 21 -5.53 -4.43 -9.07
C TYR A 21 -4.06 -4.35 -9.44
N TYR A 22 -3.31 -5.44 -9.38
CA TYR A 22 -1.92 -5.47 -9.83
C TYR A 22 -1.80 -5.16 -11.32
N SER A 23 -2.74 -5.57 -12.16
CA SER A 23 -2.70 -5.22 -13.59
C SER A 23 -2.92 -3.72 -13.85
N LEU A 24 -3.65 -3.03 -12.98
CA LEU A 24 -3.92 -1.59 -13.08
C LEU A 24 -2.80 -0.75 -12.47
N LEU A 25 -2.27 -1.18 -11.33
CA LEU A 25 -1.28 -0.48 -10.52
C LEU A 25 0.18 -0.72 -10.99
N GLN A 26 0.42 -0.70 -12.30
CA GLN A 26 1.78 -0.80 -12.87
C GLN A 26 2.38 0.57 -13.23
N GLU A 27 1.54 1.59 -13.32
CA GLU A 27 1.93 2.94 -13.69
C GLU A 27 2.60 3.69 -12.53
N GLU A 28 3.66 4.45 -12.82
CA GLU A 28 4.30 5.32 -11.82
C GLU A 28 3.41 6.53 -11.49
N LEU A 29 3.39 6.97 -10.24
CA LEU A 29 2.55 8.10 -9.79
C LEU A 29 2.92 9.43 -10.46
N THR A 30 4.21 9.61 -10.78
CA THR A 30 4.79 10.85 -11.29
C THR A 30 5.69 10.57 -12.50
N GLU A 31 5.99 11.59 -13.31
CA GLU A 31 6.92 11.46 -14.46
C GLU A 31 8.40 11.31 -14.06
N PHE A 32 8.70 11.54 -12.79
CA PHE A 32 10.04 11.45 -12.21
C PHE A 32 10.03 10.53 -10.98
N ASP A 33 11.21 10.13 -10.50
CA ASP A 33 11.32 9.38 -9.24
C ASP A 33 11.06 10.30 -8.05
N CYS A 34 9.87 10.21 -7.45
CA CYS A 34 9.50 11.03 -6.30
C CYS A 34 10.34 10.73 -5.04
N GLY A 35 11.01 9.57 -4.97
CA GLY A 35 11.93 9.22 -3.90
C GLY A 35 13.12 10.17 -3.82
N GLU A 36 13.54 10.73 -4.95
CA GLU A 36 14.60 11.74 -5.03
C GLU A 36 14.30 13.00 -4.22
N LEU A 37 13.02 13.31 -3.99
CA LEU A 37 12.59 14.48 -3.21
C LEU A 37 12.86 14.34 -1.71
N CYS A 38 12.88 13.11 -1.19
CA CYS A 38 12.98 12.86 0.25
C CYS A 38 14.25 12.11 0.64
N LYS A 39 14.86 11.33 -0.25
CA LYS A 39 16.08 10.58 0.05
C LYS A 39 17.22 11.43 0.66
N PRO A 40 17.45 12.71 0.30
CA PRO A 40 18.58 13.46 0.84
C PRO A 40 18.45 13.70 2.35
N ASP A 41 17.21 13.76 2.86
CA ASP A 41 16.90 13.96 4.27
C ASP A 41 16.72 12.64 5.05
N ASN A 42 16.89 11.50 4.37
CA ASN A 42 16.60 10.15 4.89
C ASN A 42 17.75 9.16 4.60
N ASP A 43 19.00 9.61 4.75
CA ASP A 43 20.22 8.80 4.55
C ASP A 43 20.29 8.10 3.17
N GLY A 44 19.73 8.73 2.13
CA GLY A 44 19.70 8.21 0.77
C GLY A 44 18.60 7.18 0.50
N ILE A 45 17.70 6.91 1.45
CA ILE A 45 16.55 6.00 1.30
C ILE A 45 15.26 6.82 1.21
N PRO A 46 14.36 6.56 0.25
CA PRO A 46 13.06 7.23 0.21
C PRO A 46 12.27 7.01 1.52
N PHE A 47 11.61 8.04 2.02
CA PHE A 47 10.83 8.02 3.26
C PHE A 47 9.87 6.82 3.34
N CYS A 48 9.15 6.51 2.25
CA CYS A 48 8.20 5.42 2.16
C CYS A 48 8.81 4.01 2.11
N CYS A 49 10.12 3.90 1.91
CA CYS A 49 10.86 2.64 1.87
C CYS A 49 11.51 2.31 3.22
N ILE A 50 11.32 3.16 4.24
CA ILE A 50 11.78 2.93 5.61
C ILE A 50 10.59 2.40 6.42
N ALA A 51 10.69 1.14 6.88
CA ALA A 51 9.58 0.47 7.57
C ALA A 51 9.13 1.23 8.84
N ASP A 52 10.07 1.80 9.59
CA ASP A 52 9.79 2.59 10.79
C ASP A 52 9.01 3.88 10.50
N ASN A 53 9.11 4.40 9.28
CA ASN A 53 8.41 5.61 8.86
C ASN A 53 7.02 5.30 8.29
N ALA A 54 6.90 4.21 7.54
CA ALA A 54 5.68 3.80 6.87
C ALA A 54 5.62 2.27 6.75
N VAL A 55 4.94 1.61 7.69
CA VAL A 55 4.68 0.18 7.62
C VAL A 55 3.50 -0.08 6.66
N PRO A 56 3.71 -0.71 5.50
CA PRO A 56 2.61 -0.98 4.58
C PRO A 56 1.66 -2.04 5.14
N THR A 57 0.37 -1.84 4.86
CA THR A 57 -0.67 -2.85 5.08
C THR A 57 -0.88 -3.66 3.80
N LEU A 58 -0.95 -4.98 3.93
CA LEU A 58 -1.26 -5.90 2.84
C LEU A 58 -2.55 -6.65 3.18
N TYR A 59 -3.34 -6.98 2.16
CA TYR A 59 -4.44 -7.93 2.35
C TYR A 59 -3.87 -9.33 2.64
N ARG A 60 -4.55 -10.13 3.45
CA ARG A 60 -4.06 -11.51 3.76
C ARG A 60 -3.91 -12.37 2.51
N SER A 61 -4.84 -12.25 1.59
CA SER A 61 -4.81 -12.87 0.26
C SER A 61 -3.66 -12.34 -0.59
N GLU A 62 -3.36 -11.04 -0.52
CA GLU A 62 -2.22 -10.43 -1.22
C GLU A 62 -0.91 -10.96 -0.67
N PHE A 63 -0.75 -11.00 0.66
CA PHE A 63 0.42 -11.57 1.31
C PHE A 63 0.60 -13.06 0.93
N SER A 64 -0.47 -13.85 0.96
CA SER A 64 -0.46 -15.25 0.49
C SER A 64 -0.01 -15.38 -0.96
N MET A 65 -0.51 -14.52 -1.85
CA MET A 65 -0.11 -14.50 -3.26
C MET A 65 1.38 -14.14 -3.42
N LEU A 66 1.85 -13.11 -2.73
CA LEU A 66 3.24 -12.64 -2.79
C LEU A 66 4.23 -13.67 -2.24
N GLN A 67 3.88 -14.37 -1.15
CA GLN A 67 4.70 -15.46 -0.58
C GLN A 67 4.93 -16.62 -1.58
N LYS A 68 4.03 -16.82 -2.54
CA LYS A 68 4.22 -17.82 -3.62
C LYS A 68 5.17 -17.34 -4.72
N ARG A 69 5.40 -16.03 -4.83
CA ARG A 69 6.17 -15.39 -5.92
C ARG A 69 7.58 -14.96 -5.49
N THR A 70 7.74 -14.54 -4.24
CA THR A 70 8.97 -13.93 -3.73
C THR A 70 9.08 -14.14 -2.22
N ASP A 71 10.30 -14.03 -1.71
CA ASP A 71 10.61 -13.99 -0.28
C ASP A 71 10.83 -12.56 0.23
N LEU A 72 10.47 -11.53 -0.56
CA LEU A 72 10.60 -10.12 -0.24
C LEU A 72 9.87 -9.69 1.04
N TRP A 73 8.71 -10.29 1.31
CA TRP A 73 7.77 -9.83 2.32
C TRP A 73 7.81 -10.67 3.59
N LYS A 74 7.72 -10.02 4.74
CA LYS A 74 7.47 -10.65 6.04
C LYS A 74 6.40 -9.89 6.81
N VAL A 75 5.71 -10.58 7.70
CA VAL A 75 4.79 -9.93 8.65
C VAL A 75 5.65 -9.08 9.58
N TRP A 76 5.27 -7.82 9.73
CA TRP A 76 5.98 -6.88 10.59
C TRP A 76 5.70 -7.22 12.06
N SER A 77 6.73 -7.16 12.89
CA SER A 77 6.63 -7.43 14.32
C SER A 77 6.77 -6.12 15.10
N PRO A 78 5.77 -5.73 15.92
CA PRO A 78 5.85 -4.50 16.70
C PRO A 78 6.93 -4.62 17.79
N GLU A 79 7.85 -3.65 17.84
CA GLU A 79 8.93 -3.65 18.83
C GLU A 79 8.64 -2.70 20.01
N THR A 80 8.05 -1.54 19.72
CA THR A 80 7.77 -0.51 20.74
C THR A 80 6.37 -0.65 21.36
N GLU A 81 6.16 -0.02 22.52
CA GLU A 81 4.81 0.02 23.13
C GLU A 81 3.81 0.80 22.27
N THR A 82 4.27 1.82 21.52
CA THR A 82 3.47 2.55 20.56
C THR A 82 3.00 1.64 19.42
N ASP A 83 3.90 0.80 18.90
CA ASP A 83 3.61 -0.17 17.84
C ASP A 83 2.58 -1.21 18.28
N LYS A 84 2.75 -1.74 19.50
CA LYS A 84 1.82 -2.71 20.08
C LYS A 84 0.44 -2.09 20.26
N LYS A 85 0.38 -0.83 20.71
CA LYS A 85 -0.89 -0.11 20.84
C LYS A 85 -1.56 0.10 19.48
N MET A 86 -0.80 0.57 18.48
CA MET A 86 -1.29 0.75 17.11
C MET A 86 -1.86 -0.57 16.55
N LEU A 87 -1.14 -1.68 16.70
CA LEU A 87 -1.62 -2.99 16.25
C LEU A 87 -2.88 -3.46 17.01
N SER A 88 -2.99 -3.15 18.31
CA SER A 88 -4.15 -3.53 19.13
C SER A 88 -5.43 -2.76 18.77
N GLU A 89 -5.29 -1.52 18.30
CA GLU A 89 -6.41 -0.68 17.87
C GLU A 89 -6.80 -0.96 16.41
N TYR A 90 -5.92 -1.65 15.65
CA TYR A 90 -6.13 -1.94 14.24
C TYR A 90 -6.94 -3.23 14.01
N ASP A 91 -8.02 -3.12 13.23
CA ASP A 91 -8.87 -4.25 12.83
C ASP A 91 -8.16 -5.14 11.80
N SER A 92 -7.34 -6.07 12.28
CA SER A 92 -6.44 -6.94 11.52
C SER A 92 -7.08 -8.21 10.93
N LYS A 93 -8.42 -8.27 10.84
CA LYS A 93 -9.11 -9.47 10.36
C LYS A 93 -8.72 -9.84 8.94
N GLU A 94 -8.64 -8.87 8.04
CA GLU A 94 -8.41 -9.12 6.61
C GLU A 94 -7.12 -8.50 6.07
N THR A 95 -6.44 -7.65 6.85
CA THR A 95 -5.16 -7.01 6.50
C THR A 95 -4.08 -7.26 7.55
N LEU A 96 -2.83 -7.27 7.10
CA LEU A 96 -1.62 -7.47 7.89
C LEU A 96 -0.67 -6.29 7.69
N PHE A 97 0.01 -5.88 8.75
CA PHE A 97 1.21 -5.06 8.60
C PHE A 97 2.36 -5.94 8.13
N CYS A 98 3.03 -5.53 7.06
CA CYS A 98 4.16 -6.25 6.51
C CYS A 98 5.31 -5.29 6.24
N GLU A 99 6.51 -5.83 6.17
CA GLU A 99 7.70 -5.09 5.80
C GLU A 99 8.45 -5.88 4.72
N CYS A 100 9.10 -5.14 3.82
CA CYS A 100 9.95 -5.73 2.79
C CYS A 100 11.39 -5.85 3.30
N LYS A 101 12.25 -6.56 2.58
CA LYS A 101 13.70 -6.63 2.84
C LYS A 101 14.44 -5.28 2.71
N GLY A 102 13.75 -4.22 2.30
CA GLY A 102 14.29 -2.88 2.12
C GLY A 102 14.54 -2.52 0.65
N ILE A 103 14.81 -1.23 0.40
CA ILE A 103 14.92 -0.67 -0.96
C ILE A 103 15.99 -1.35 -1.83
N GLN A 104 17.07 -1.84 -1.22
CA GLN A 104 18.18 -2.50 -1.92
C GLN A 104 17.77 -3.85 -2.54
N PHE A 105 16.69 -4.45 -2.04
CA PHE A 105 16.13 -5.71 -2.53
C PHE A 105 14.75 -5.49 -3.19
N CYS A 106 14.41 -4.25 -3.56
CA CYS A 106 13.09 -3.92 -4.06
C CYS A 106 12.82 -4.56 -5.42
N GLU A 107 11.81 -5.44 -5.46
CA GLU A 107 11.28 -6.03 -6.69
C GLU A 107 10.03 -5.23 -7.10
N ARG A 108 10.15 -4.31 -8.07
CA ARG A 108 9.04 -3.41 -8.45
C ARG A 108 7.77 -4.17 -8.80
N GLU A 109 7.88 -5.29 -9.50
CA GLU A 109 6.75 -6.14 -9.90
C GLU A 109 6.07 -6.88 -8.74
N ASN A 110 6.77 -7.03 -7.60
CA ASN A 110 6.25 -7.68 -6.39
C ASN A 110 5.97 -6.68 -5.27
N ARG A 111 5.87 -5.37 -5.58
CA ARG A 111 5.38 -4.36 -4.64
C ARG A 111 3.92 -4.64 -4.29
N SER A 112 3.56 -4.43 -3.01
CA SER A 112 2.19 -4.47 -2.55
C SER A 112 1.37 -3.32 -3.15
N ILE A 113 0.04 -3.44 -3.13
CA ILE A 113 -0.90 -2.38 -3.50
C ILE A 113 -0.56 -1.09 -2.75
N SER A 114 -0.36 -1.18 -1.43
CA SER A 114 0.01 -0.04 -0.59
C SER A 114 1.30 0.65 -1.03
N CYS A 115 2.32 -0.10 -1.45
CA CYS A 115 3.57 0.49 -1.97
C CYS A 115 3.43 1.05 -3.39
N ARG A 116 2.44 0.59 -4.19
CA ARG A 116 2.16 1.09 -5.54
C ARG A 116 1.34 2.38 -5.52
N THR A 117 0.45 2.53 -4.54
CA THR A 117 -0.41 3.71 -4.43
C THR A 117 0.15 4.78 -3.52
N PHE A 118 1.12 4.48 -2.64
CA PHE A 118 1.66 5.43 -1.66
C PHE A 118 2.08 6.77 -2.32
N PRO A 119 1.67 7.93 -1.79
CA PRO A 119 0.99 8.17 -0.49
C PRO A 119 -0.54 8.23 -0.59
N LEU A 120 -1.12 7.66 -1.64
CA LEU A 120 -2.57 7.60 -1.86
C LEU A 120 -3.14 6.28 -1.32
N GLU A 121 -4.30 6.36 -0.70
CA GLU A 121 -5.13 5.19 -0.39
C GLU A 121 -6.35 5.14 -1.32
N PRO A 122 -6.72 3.94 -1.82
CA PRO A 122 -7.93 3.74 -2.59
C PRO A 122 -9.17 3.90 -1.72
N TYR A 123 -10.10 4.75 -2.15
CA TYR A 123 -11.39 4.93 -1.51
C TYR A 123 -12.43 4.04 -2.22
N LEU A 124 -12.90 3.01 -1.52
CA LEU A 124 -13.95 2.10 -2.01
C LEU A 124 -15.33 2.54 -1.48
N ASP A 125 -16.36 2.50 -2.33
CA ASP A 125 -17.74 2.69 -1.87
C ASP A 125 -18.27 1.46 -1.11
N THR A 126 -19.50 1.57 -0.60
CA THR A 126 -20.18 0.47 0.13
C THR A 126 -20.39 -0.83 -0.68
N ARG A 127 -20.16 -0.79 -2.00
CA ARG A 127 -20.27 -1.93 -2.92
C ARG A 127 -18.90 -2.48 -3.32
N GLY A 128 -17.81 -1.91 -2.79
CA GLY A 128 -16.44 -2.30 -3.13
C GLY A 128 -15.92 -1.68 -4.44
N VAL A 129 -16.59 -0.65 -4.98
CA VAL A 129 -16.15 0.03 -6.20
C VAL A 129 -15.14 1.12 -5.85
N LEU A 130 -14.02 1.17 -6.56
CA LEU A 130 -13.01 2.23 -6.41
C LEU A 130 -13.57 3.56 -6.93
N VAL A 131 -13.77 4.52 -6.02
CA VAL A 131 -14.39 5.82 -6.32
C VAL A 131 -13.37 6.94 -6.42
N GLY A 132 -12.17 6.74 -5.87
CA GLY A 132 -11.20 7.80 -5.73
C GLY A 132 -9.90 7.33 -5.09
N LEU A 133 -8.90 8.20 -5.18
CA LEU A 133 -7.65 8.11 -4.44
C LEU A 133 -7.56 9.35 -3.54
N VAL A 134 -7.22 9.14 -2.27
CA VAL A 134 -7.05 10.25 -1.32
C VAL A 134 -5.66 10.20 -0.70
N PHE A 135 -5.08 11.36 -0.44
CA PHE A 135 -3.83 11.42 0.31
C PHE A 135 -4.06 10.99 1.75
N MET A 136 -3.26 10.04 2.20
CA MET A 136 -3.22 9.60 3.58
C MET A 136 -2.76 10.76 4.47
N LYS A 137 -3.64 11.21 5.38
CA LYS A 137 -3.41 12.43 6.18
C LYS A 137 -2.19 12.31 7.08
N GLU A 138 -1.88 11.11 7.54
CA GLU A 138 -0.78 10.77 8.44
C GLU A 138 0.60 11.09 7.84
N PHE A 139 0.67 11.17 6.52
CA PHE A 139 1.89 11.49 5.75
C PHE A 139 1.93 12.92 5.23
N THR A 140 0.94 13.75 5.55
CA THR A 140 0.91 15.15 5.14
C THR A 140 2.15 15.88 5.65
N GLY A 141 2.94 16.45 4.74
CA GLY A 141 4.19 17.14 5.07
C GLY A 141 5.37 16.22 5.43
N LYS A 142 5.15 14.90 5.58
CA LYS A 142 6.23 13.90 5.72
C LYS A 142 6.67 13.38 4.36
N CYS A 143 5.72 12.98 3.53
CA CYS A 143 5.99 12.67 2.12
C CYS A 143 5.81 13.96 1.29
N PRO A 144 6.83 14.41 0.53
CA PRO A 144 6.73 15.61 -0.30
C PRO A 144 5.59 15.58 -1.32
N LEU A 145 5.20 14.41 -1.81
CA LEU A 145 4.11 14.27 -2.77
C LEU A 145 2.74 14.72 -2.21
N THR A 146 2.53 14.65 -0.89
CA THR A 146 1.27 15.10 -0.27
C THR A 146 1.00 16.59 -0.45
N LEU A 147 2.04 17.39 -0.75
CA LEU A 147 1.94 18.82 -1.01
C LEU A 147 2.09 19.15 -2.50
N ARG A 148 2.19 18.13 -3.36
CA ARG A 148 2.50 18.24 -4.79
C ARG A 148 1.48 17.49 -5.64
N ALA A 149 0.19 17.61 -5.31
CA ALA A 149 -0.90 16.95 -6.03
C ALA A 149 -0.87 17.17 -7.56
N LYS A 150 -0.41 18.36 -8.00
CA LYS A 150 -0.24 18.71 -9.43
C LYS A 150 0.79 17.88 -10.19
N ASP A 151 1.69 17.19 -9.48
CA ASP A 151 2.73 16.36 -10.10
C ASP A 151 2.26 14.91 -10.27
N ILE A 152 1.10 14.54 -9.70
CA ILE A 152 0.48 13.23 -9.91
C ILE A 152 -0.06 13.19 -11.35
N ARG A 153 0.34 12.16 -12.10
CA ARG A 153 -0.08 12.00 -13.49
C ARG A 153 -1.59 11.78 -13.58
N GLN A 154 -2.24 12.48 -14.50
CA GLN A 154 -3.68 12.31 -14.71
C GLN A 154 -3.99 10.90 -15.23
N GLU A 155 -3.11 10.31 -16.03
CA GLU A 155 -3.24 8.94 -16.53
C GLU A 155 -3.23 7.91 -15.39
N PHE A 156 -2.47 8.16 -14.32
CA PHE A 156 -2.50 7.33 -13.12
C PHE A 156 -3.87 7.42 -12.43
N ILE A 157 -4.47 8.60 -12.37
CA ILE A 157 -5.80 8.77 -11.78
C ILE A 157 -6.87 8.10 -12.65
N ASP A 158 -6.85 8.36 -13.95
CA ASP A 158 -7.87 7.90 -14.89
C ASP A 158 -7.85 6.38 -15.09
N SER A 159 -6.68 5.74 -15.02
CA SER A 159 -6.54 4.27 -15.12
C SER A 159 -7.21 3.51 -13.98
N HIS A 160 -7.54 4.19 -12.88
CA HIS A 160 -8.11 3.60 -11.67
C HIS A 160 -9.56 4.02 -11.39
N LEU A 161 -10.16 4.87 -12.25
CA LEU A 161 -11.53 5.37 -12.10
C LEU A 161 -12.35 5.01 -13.36
N PHE A 162 -12.85 3.77 -13.42
CA PHE A 162 -13.75 3.29 -14.47
C PHE A 162 -15.05 2.74 -13.91
#